data_AF-A0A9D7CQU1-F1
#
_entry.id   AF-A0A9D7CQU1-F1
#
_cell.length_a   1.000
_cell.length_b   1.000
_cell.length_c   1.000
_cell.angle_alpha   90.00
_cell.angle_beta   90.00
_cell.angle_gamma   90.00
#
_symmetry.space_group_name_H-M   'P 1'
#
loop_
_entity.id
_entity.type
_entity.pdbx_description
1 polymer ?
#
loop_
_entity_poly.entity_id
_entity_poly.type
_entity_poly.pdbx_seq_one_letter_code
_entity_poly.pdbx_strand_id
1 'polypeptide(L)'
;MSKLAGASLIPTAWDRRVARSALAGALVMTLLALLVTAVTDEGGVPWAERASRASAALPLCVAVAAALALRGRRTRGELLALSSLGVGPARRELPAIVGALGVCAVAALAVAMSPAFVPSAFFPAERAPVTFVREAGAFVAEGGVRITDDGRILRPNAPAPPPSPAAAHGVRAEGRRGMVAAVLMLLSAALAVLGARGTLRARELVLVVAASGAEILTFHLVAAGRAPLWSCLVVPALLLGLAARVFLAPRQGA
;
A
#
# COMPACT_ATOMS: atom_id res chain seq x y z
N MET A 1 21.48 14.73 35.55
CA MET A 1 22.25 13.69 34.81
C MET A 1 21.66 13.51 33.41
N SER A 2 21.95 14.45 32.50
CA SER A 2 21.35 14.59 31.15
C SER A 2 22.44 14.66 30.06
N LYS A 3 23.38 13.70 30.04
CA LYS A 3 24.53 13.71 29.11
C LYS A 3 24.61 12.49 28.17
N LEU A 4 23.51 11.79 27.92
CA LEU A 4 23.42 10.74 26.88
C LEU A 4 22.63 11.19 25.63
N ALA A 5 22.48 12.50 25.41
CA ALA A 5 21.72 13.08 24.31
C ALA A 5 22.48 13.12 22.95
N GLY A 6 23.53 12.30 22.81
CA GLY A 6 24.36 12.24 21.61
C GLY A 6 24.72 10.80 21.25
N ALA A 7 23.75 9.88 21.31
CA ALA A 7 23.95 8.57 20.69
C ALA A 7 24.22 8.83 19.20
N SER A 8 25.45 8.58 18.77
CA SER A 8 25.84 8.76 17.38
C SER A 8 24.84 8.03 16.46
N LEU A 9 24.34 8.75 15.46
CA LEU A 9 23.42 8.24 14.43
C LEU A 9 24.07 7.20 13.51
N ILE A 10 25.27 6.73 13.84
CA ILE A 10 26.04 5.81 13.02
C ILE A 10 25.40 4.42 13.12
N PRO A 11 24.91 3.85 12.00
CA PRO A 11 24.31 2.52 12.00
C PRO A 11 25.32 1.46 12.43
N THR A 12 24.95 0.65 13.43
CA THR A 12 25.78 -0.46 13.89
C THR A 12 25.70 -1.65 12.93
N ALA A 13 26.58 -2.64 13.10
CA ALA A 13 26.48 -3.91 12.37
C ALA A 13 25.16 -4.66 12.68
N TRP A 14 24.65 -4.51 13.91
CA TRP A 14 23.36 -5.08 14.31
C TRP A 14 22.20 -4.41 13.57
N ASP A 15 22.18 -3.07 13.52
CA ASP A 15 21.14 -2.30 12.80
C ASP A 15 21.06 -2.72 11.33
N ARG A 16 22.22 -2.82 10.66
CA ARG A 16 22.29 -3.26 9.25
C ARG A 16 21.81 -4.70 9.05
N ARG A 17 22.04 -5.60 10.02
CA ARG A 17 21.55 -6.98 9.94
C ARG A 17 20.04 -7.05 10.13
N VAL A 18 19.48 -6.24 11.02
CA VAL A 18 18.04 -6.13 11.27
C VAL A 18 17.34 -5.53 10.05
N ALA A 19 17.85 -4.41 9.54
CA ALA A 19 17.30 -3.74 8.37
C ALA A 19 17.31 -4.64 7.13
N ARG A 20 18.42 -5.34 6.85
CA ARG A 20 18.48 -6.30 5.73
C ARG A 20 17.50 -7.46 5.87
N SER A 21 17.34 -7.99 7.08
CA SER A 21 16.39 -9.07 7.35
C SER A 21 14.94 -8.61 7.16
N ALA A 22 14.60 -7.39 7.59
CA ALA A 22 13.28 -6.82 7.39
C ALA A 22 13.02 -6.49 5.91
N LEU A 23 14.00 -5.94 5.21
CA LEU A 23 13.95 -5.67 3.76
C LEU A 23 13.70 -6.96 2.97
N ALA A 24 14.49 -8.02 3.25
CA ALA A 24 14.32 -9.32 2.60
C ALA A 24 12.93 -9.92 2.88
N GLY A 25 12.46 -9.84 4.12
CA GLY A 25 11.11 -10.28 4.48
C GLY A 25 10.03 -9.51 3.72
N ALA A 26 10.15 -8.18 3.64
CA ALA A 26 9.20 -7.34 2.91
C ALA A 26 9.20 -7.66 1.41
N LEU A 27 10.36 -7.91 0.82
CA LEU A 27 10.49 -8.32 -0.57
C LEU A 27 9.78 -9.66 -0.83
N VAL A 28 10.04 -10.68 0.00
CA VAL A 28 9.39 -11.99 -0.11
C VAL A 28 7.87 -11.88 0.02
N MET A 29 7.38 -11.14 1.01
CA MET A 29 5.93 -10.95 1.21
C MET A 29 5.29 -10.20 0.04
N THR A 30 6.00 -9.23 -0.54
CA THR A 30 5.53 -8.49 -1.73
C THR A 30 5.48 -9.39 -2.96
N LEU A 31 6.52 -10.21 -3.17
CA LEU A 31 6.54 -11.19 -4.26
C LEU A 31 5.43 -12.24 -4.12
N LEU A 32 5.13 -12.66 -2.89
CA LEU A 32 4.01 -13.56 -2.61
C LEU A 32 2.67 -12.89 -2.95
N ALA A 33 2.45 -11.63 -2.55
CA ALA A 33 1.24 -10.89 -2.89
C ALA A 33 1.09 -10.71 -4.42
N LEU A 34 2.18 -10.42 -5.12
CA LEU A 34 2.22 -10.38 -6.58
C LEU A 34 1.90 -11.74 -7.21
N LEU A 35 2.45 -12.83 -6.66
CA LEU A 35 2.16 -14.19 -7.13
C LEU A 35 0.69 -14.55 -6.94
N VAL A 36 0.11 -14.27 -5.77
CA VAL A 36 -1.32 -14.49 -5.51
C VAL A 36 -2.14 -13.72 -6.54
N THR A 37 -1.84 -12.43 -6.73
CA THR A 37 -2.52 -11.59 -7.75
C THR A 37 -2.37 -12.18 -9.16
N ALA A 38 -1.18 -12.67 -9.51
CA ALA A 38 -0.92 -13.27 -10.81
C ALA A 38 -1.72 -14.55 -11.05
N VAL A 39 -1.92 -15.36 -10.02
CA VAL A 39 -2.68 -16.63 -10.09
C VAL A 39 -4.19 -16.40 -10.06
N THR A 40 -4.66 -15.35 -9.37
CA THR A 40 -6.10 -15.06 -9.24
C THR A 40 -6.67 -14.22 -10.39
N ASP A 41 -5.83 -13.43 -11.07
CA ASP A 41 -6.29 -12.54 -12.14
C ASP A 41 -6.46 -13.29 -13.48
N GLU A 42 -7.51 -12.92 -14.20
CA GLU A 42 -7.85 -13.42 -15.53
C GLU A 42 -6.68 -13.31 -16.53
N GLY A 43 -6.60 -14.26 -17.47
CA GLY A 43 -5.63 -14.21 -18.56
C GLY A 43 -5.78 -12.94 -19.40
N GLY A 44 -4.69 -12.27 -19.74
CA GLY A 44 -4.69 -11.06 -20.57
C GLY A 44 -4.62 -9.73 -19.81
N VAL A 45 -4.72 -9.72 -18.48
CA VAL A 45 -4.45 -8.50 -17.67
C VAL A 45 -2.96 -8.14 -17.71
N PRO A 46 -2.57 -6.91 -18.12
CA PRO A 46 -1.17 -6.48 -18.14
C PRO A 46 -0.50 -6.53 -16.76
N TRP A 47 0.79 -6.85 -16.73
CA TRP A 47 1.56 -6.94 -15.48
C TRP A 47 1.58 -5.65 -14.65
N ALA A 48 1.56 -4.48 -15.30
CA ALA A 48 1.53 -3.21 -14.59
C ALA A 48 0.21 -3.02 -13.81
N GLU A 49 -0.90 -3.50 -14.34
CA GLU A 49 -2.20 -3.48 -13.65
C GLU A 49 -2.21 -4.47 -12.49
N ARG A 50 -1.69 -5.69 -12.69
CA ARG A 50 -1.50 -6.68 -11.60
C ARG A 50 -0.65 -6.13 -10.47
N ALA A 51 0.48 -5.49 -10.80
CA ALA A 51 1.35 -4.84 -9.83
C ALA A 51 0.64 -3.69 -9.10
N SER A 52 -0.23 -2.96 -9.81
CA SER A 52 -1.05 -1.90 -9.20
C SER A 52 -2.00 -2.48 -8.16
N ARG A 53 -2.70 -3.57 -8.47
CA ARG A 53 -3.60 -4.26 -7.52
C ARG A 53 -2.85 -4.84 -6.33
N ALA A 54 -1.72 -5.51 -6.58
CA ALA A 54 -0.89 -6.10 -5.53
C ALA A 54 -0.31 -5.03 -4.58
N SER A 55 -0.08 -3.80 -5.06
CA SER A 55 0.49 -2.75 -4.23
C SER A 55 -0.42 -2.33 -3.07
N ALA A 56 -1.73 -2.59 -3.14
CA ALA A 56 -2.65 -2.40 -2.02
C ALA A 56 -2.31 -3.27 -0.79
N ALA A 57 -1.62 -4.39 -0.98
CA ALA A 57 -1.18 -5.28 0.11
C ALA A 57 0.15 -4.85 0.76
N LEU A 58 0.92 -3.92 0.15
CA LEU A 58 2.25 -3.52 0.63
C LEU A 58 2.29 -3.10 2.10
N PRO A 59 1.35 -2.27 2.62
CA PRO A 59 1.38 -1.86 4.02
C PRO A 59 1.36 -3.03 4.99
N LEU A 60 0.60 -4.08 4.66
CA LEU A 60 0.54 -5.30 5.46
C LEU A 60 1.84 -6.11 5.33
N CYS A 61 2.37 -6.28 4.10
CA CYS A 61 3.63 -6.98 3.86
C CYS A 61 4.79 -6.36 4.66
N VAL A 62 4.89 -5.03 4.66
CA VAL A 62 5.89 -4.26 5.42
C VAL A 62 5.71 -4.48 6.93
N ALA A 63 4.47 -4.40 7.43
CA ALA A 63 4.18 -4.60 8.84
C ALA A 63 4.57 -5.99 9.35
N VAL A 64 4.20 -7.03 8.59
CA VAL A 64 4.54 -8.43 8.89
C VAL A 64 6.05 -8.63 8.85
N ALA A 65 6.74 -8.08 7.84
CA ALA A 65 8.19 -8.19 7.72
C ALA A 65 8.94 -7.54 8.89
N ALA A 66 8.53 -6.34 9.31
CA ALA A 66 9.09 -5.66 10.47
C ALA A 66 8.85 -6.46 11.77
N ALA A 67 7.64 -6.99 11.94
CA ALA A 67 7.26 -7.81 13.10
C ALA A 67 8.10 -9.10 13.19
N LEU A 68 8.22 -9.85 12.08
CA LEU A 68 8.98 -11.09 12.01
C LEU A 68 10.48 -10.87 12.22
N ALA A 69 11.04 -9.80 11.65
CA ALA A 69 12.44 -9.44 11.84
C ALA A 69 12.76 -9.21 13.33
N LEU A 70 11.85 -8.58 14.09
CA LEU A 70 12.05 -8.36 15.52
C LEU A 70 11.68 -9.57 16.38
N ARG A 71 10.69 -10.38 15.98
CA ARG A 71 10.26 -11.58 16.73
C ARG A 71 11.39 -12.56 16.97
N GLY A 72 12.14 -12.93 15.93
CA GLY A 72 13.26 -13.86 16.06
C GLY A 72 14.42 -13.33 16.91
N ARG A 73 14.50 -12.02 17.14
CA ARG A 73 15.52 -11.37 17.97
C ARG A 73 15.06 -11.22 19.42
N ARG A 74 13.75 -11.05 19.63
CA ARG A 74 13.12 -11.14 20.95
C ARG A 74 13.31 -12.51 21.57
N THR A 75 13.01 -13.57 20.81
CA THR A 75 13.14 -14.95 21.30
C THR A 75 14.57 -15.33 21.66
N ARG A 76 15.57 -14.68 21.03
CA ARG A 76 16.99 -14.85 21.33
C ARG A 76 17.52 -13.92 22.43
N GLY A 77 16.67 -13.07 23.03
CA GLY A 77 17.08 -12.13 24.07
C GLY A 77 17.93 -10.95 23.58
N GLU A 78 18.17 -10.80 22.27
CA GLU A 78 19.01 -9.70 21.73
C GLU A 78 18.44 -8.32 22.10
N LEU A 79 17.11 -8.18 22.03
CA LEU A 79 16.46 -6.91 22.40
C LEU A 79 16.60 -6.62 23.90
N LEU A 80 16.55 -7.65 24.75
CA LEU A 80 16.72 -7.50 26.20
C LEU A 80 18.14 -7.06 26.54
N ALA A 81 19.14 -7.66 25.89
CA ALA A 81 20.54 -7.24 26.02
C ALA A 81 20.76 -5.78 25.58
N LEU A 82 20.10 -5.33 24.52
CA LEU A 82 20.18 -3.91 24.13
C LEU A 82 19.50 -3.00 25.17
N SER A 83 18.40 -3.41 25.81
CA SER A 83 17.82 -2.60 26.90
C SER A 83 18.68 -2.55 28.14
N SER A 84 19.39 -3.62 28.51
CA SER A 84 20.28 -3.58 29.69
C SER A 84 21.46 -2.63 29.48
N LEU A 85 21.83 -2.38 28.22
CA LEU A 85 22.79 -1.34 27.82
C LEU A 85 22.16 0.07 27.72
N GLY A 86 20.90 0.24 28.15
CA GLY A 86 20.19 1.52 28.12
C GLY A 86 19.66 1.93 26.75
N VAL A 87 19.63 1.04 25.75
CA VAL A 87 19.11 1.37 24.43
C VAL A 87 17.58 1.44 24.46
N GLY A 88 17.04 2.62 24.18
CA GLY A 88 15.60 2.87 24.12
C GLY A 88 14.86 1.97 23.10
N PRO A 89 13.54 1.74 23.29
CA PRO A 89 12.75 0.89 22.39
C PRO A 89 12.76 1.40 20.96
N ALA A 90 12.64 2.72 20.78
CA ALA A 90 12.64 3.35 19.47
C ALA A 90 13.88 3.03 18.64
N ARG A 91 15.07 3.15 19.23
CA ARG A 91 16.34 2.87 18.56
C ARG A 91 16.51 1.39 18.20
N ARG A 92 15.97 0.47 19.00
CA ARG A 92 16.00 -0.98 18.73
C ARG A 92 15.06 -1.39 17.59
N GLU A 93 13.91 -0.73 17.47
CA GLU A 93 12.87 -1.09 16.52
C GLU A 93 13.05 -0.40 15.15
N LEU A 94 13.65 0.80 15.14
CA LEU A 94 13.83 1.63 13.94
C LEU A 94 14.51 0.90 12.76
N PRO A 95 15.58 0.11 12.93
CA PRO A 95 16.21 -0.56 11.79
C PRO A 95 15.28 -1.54 11.07
N ALA A 96 14.40 -2.24 11.81
CA ALA A 96 13.42 -3.14 11.21
C ALA A 96 12.36 -2.36 10.41
N ILE A 97 11.88 -1.24 10.98
CA ILE A 97 10.91 -0.36 10.33
C ILE A 97 11.49 0.22 9.03
N VAL A 98 12.67 0.82 9.11
CA VAL A 98 13.36 1.42 7.94
C VAL A 98 13.67 0.35 6.89
N GLY A 99 14.17 -0.81 7.30
CA GLY A 99 14.45 -1.92 6.40
C GLY A 99 13.21 -2.39 5.64
N ALA A 100 12.09 -2.61 6.34
CA ALA A 100 10.84 -3.03 5.72
C ALA A 100 10.27 -1.93 4.78
N LEU A 101 10.36 -0.66 5.19
CA LEU A 101 9.88 0.47 4.38
C LEU A 101 10.65 0.66 3.07
N GLY A 102 11.87 0.14 2.94
CA GLY A 102 12.64 0.22 1.70
C GLY A 102 11.89 -0.31 0.49
N VAL A 103 11.16 -1.43 0.62
CA VAL A 103 10.35 -1.98 -0.48
C VAL A 103 9.18 -1.09 -0.83
N CYS A 104 8.49 -0.55 0.18
CA CYS A 104 7.39 0.38 -0.04
C CYS A 104 7.86 1.69 -0.68
N ALA A 105 9.04 2.20 -0.31
CA ALA A 105 9.60 3.41 -0.91
C ALA A 105 9.88 3.21 -2.40
N VAL A 106 10.47 2.07 -2.78
CA VAL A 106 10.70 1.72 -4.20
C VAL A 106 9.37 1.58 -4.94
N ALA A 107 8.39 0.90 -4.35
CA ALA A 107 7.07 0.74 -4.97
C ALA A 107 6.32 2.07 -5.11
N ALA A 108 6.31 2.91 -4.08
CA ALA A 108 5.69 4.23 -4.11
C ALA A 108 6.34 5.14 -5.15
N LEU A 109 7.67 5.09 -5.29
CA LEU A 109 8.38 5.80 -6.35
C LEU A 109 7.99 5.27 -7.74
N ALA A 110 7.91 3.94 -7.90
CA ALA A 110 7.47 3.33 -9.15
C ALA A 110 6.02 3.74 -9.51
N VAL A 111 5.11 3.77 -8.52
CA VAL A 111 3.73 4.25 -8.69
C VAL A 111 3.69 5.71 -9.13
N ALA A 112 4.47 6.57 -8.47
CA ALA A 112 4.51 8.00 -8.77
C ALA A 112 5.08 8.30 -10.15
N MET A 113 6.13 7.59 -10.56
CA MET A 113 6.88 7.88 -11.79
C MET A 113 6.37 7.13 -13.02
N SER A 114 5.78 5.95 -12.85
CA SER A 114 5.40 5.10 -13.98
C SER A 114 4.02 5.48 -14.54
N PRO A 115 3.91 5.84 -15.83
CA PRO A 115 2.60 6.00 -16.50
C PRO A 115 1.90 4.67 -16.73
N ALA A 116 2.61 3.55 -16.66
CA ALA A 116 2.02 2.22 -16.78
C ALA A 116 1.24 1.80 -15.52
N PHE A 117 1.47 2.47 -14.39
CA PHE A 117 0.73 2.21 -13.16
C PHE A 117 -0.70 2.73 -13.29
N VAL A 118 -1.68 1.87 -13.03
CA VAL A 118 -3.09 2.20 -13.19
C VAL A 118 -3.72 2.45 -11.81
N PRO A 119 -4.05 3.70 -11.44
CA PRO A 119 -4.60 4.01 -10.13
C PRO A 119 -6.01 3.46 -9.91
N SER A 120 -6.67 2.96 -10.96
CA SER A 120 -8.05 2.45 -10.89
C SER A 120 -8.20 1.27 -9.92
N ALA A 121 -7.11 0.56 -9.60
CA ALA A 121 -7.12 -0.45 -8.54
C ALA A 121 -7.43 0.14 -7.15
N PHE A 122 -7.04 1.40 -6.91
CA PHE A 122 -7.32 2.14 -5.67
C PHE A 122 -8.58 3.00 -5.80
N PHE A 123 -8.89 3.47 -7.00
CA PHE A 123 -10.09 4.24 -7.30
C PHE A 123 -10.95 3.43 -8.27
N PRO A 124 -11.76 2.47 -7.79
CA PRO A 124 -12.66 1.74 -8.66
C PRO A 124 -13.64 2.74 -9.26
N ALA A 125 -13.43 3.10 -10.52
CA ALA A 125 -14.37 3.94 -11.24
C ALA A 125 -15.63 3.11 -11.49
N GLU A 126 -16.80 3.72 -11.32
CA GLU A 126 -17.99 3.23 -12.00
C GLU A 126 -17.63 3.17 -13.49
N ARG A 127 -17.53 1.95 -14.03
CA ARG A 127 -17.52 1.80 -15.48
C ARG A 127 -18.80 2.45 -15.96
N ALA A 128 -18.69 3.34 -16.95
CA ALA A 128 -19.88 3.88 -17.59
C ALA A 128 -20.81 2.70 -17.92
N PRO A 129 -22.12 2.80 -17.62
CA PRO A 129 -23.05 1.73 -17.93
C PRO A 129 -22.86 1.36 -19.39
N VAL A 130 -22.64 0.08 -19.67
CA VAL A 130 -22.51 -0.40 -21.04
C VAL A 130 -23.86 -0.17 -21.72
N THR A 131 -23.92 0.87 -22.53
CA THR A 131 -25.08 1.22 -23.35
C THR A 131 -25.10 0.26 -24.52
N PHE A 132 -26.07 -0.65 -24.49
CA PHE A 132 -26.39 -1.50 -25.63
C PHE A 132 -27.32 -0.72 -26.55
N VAL A 133 -26.84 -0.38 -27.74
CA VAL A 133 -27.64 0.22 -28.79
C VAL A 133 -27.97 -0.88 -29.80
N ARG A 134 -29.23 -0.95 -30.26
CA ARG A 134 -29.63 -1.92 -31.27
C ARG A 134 -29.35 -1.36 -32.66
N GLU A 135 -28.41 -1.98 -33.39
CA GLU A 135 -28.02 -1.60 -34.76
C GLU A 135 -28.11 -2.79 -35.72
N ALA A 136 -28.94 -2.64 -36.76
CA ALA A 136 -29.16 -3.65 -37.81
C ALA A 136 -29.49 -5.06 -37.25
N GLY A 137 -30.45 -5.15 -36.33
CA GLY A 137 -30.91 -6.40 -35.72
C GLY A 137 -30.17 -6.76 -34.42
N ALA A 138 -28.87 -6.48 -34.34
CA ALA A 138 -27.98 -6.87 -33.25
C ALA A 138 -27.85 -5.82 -32.13
N PHE A 139 -27.52 -6.25 -30.91
CA PHE A 139 -27.10 -5.36 -29.83
C PHE A 139 -25.59 -5.07 -29.96
N VAL A 140 -25.25 -3.78 -29.96
CA VAL A 140 -23.88 -3.27 -30.01
C VAL A 140 -23.62 -2.50 -28.72
N ALA A 141 -22.65 -2.97 -27.94
CA ALA A 141 -22.13 -2.18 -26.83
C ALA A 141 -21.29 -1.01 -27.38
N GLU A 142 -21.58 0.22 -26.94
CA GLU A 142 -20.66 1.36 -27.15
C GLU A 142 -19.28 0.98 -26.59
N GLY A 143 -18.28 0.81 -27.46
CA GLY A 143 -16.92 0.42 -27.05
C GLY A 143 -16.54 -1.05 -27.24
N GLY A 144 -17.35 -1.86 -27.93
CA GLY A 144 -16.81 -2.98 -28.70
C GLY A 144 -17.02 -4.37 -28.13
N VAL A 145 -18.26 -4.84 -28.19
CA VAL A 145 -18.61 -6.23 -28.54
C VAL A 145 -19.98 -6.16 -29.23
N ARG A 146 -20.10 -6.75 -30.42
CA ARG A 146 -21.37 -6.98 -31.13
C ARG A 146 -21.76 -8.44 -30.90
N ILE A 147 -22.95 -8.66 -30.36
CA ILE A 147 -23.53 -10.01 -30.27
C ILE A 147 -24.56 -10.11 -31.40
N THR A 148 -24.29 -10.97 -32.37
CA THR A 148 -25.19 -11.22 -33.50
C THR A 148 -26.38 -12.08 -33.09
N ASP A 149 -27.42 -12.10 -33.91
CA ASP A 149 -28.68 -12.82 -33.64
C ASP A 149 -28.50 -14.35 -33.55
N ASP A 150 -27.39 -14.89 -34.09
CA ASP A 150 -26.96 -16.28 -33.95
C ASP A 150 -26.10 -16.55 -32.69
N GLY A 151 -25.96 -15.55 -31.80
CA GLY A 151 -25.23 -15.64 -30.54
C GLY A 151 -23.71 -15.48 -30.66
N ARG A 152 -23.17 -15.12 -31.83
CA ARG A 152 -21.72 -14.92 -32.00
C ARG A 152 -21.25 -13.57 -31.48
N ILE A 153 -20.06 -13.56 -30.90
CA ILE A 153 -19.38 -12.39 -30.35
C ILE A 153 -18.41 -11.85 -31.40
N LEU A 154 -18.73 -10.71 -32.03
CA LEU A 154 -17.88 -9.99 -32.98
C LEU A 154 -17.26 -8.77 -32.29
N ARG A 155 -15.95 -8.56 -32.41
CA ARG A 155 -15.32 -7.27 -32.07
C ARG A 155 -15.33 -6.40 -33.33
N PRO A 156 -16.11 -5.31 -33.39
CA PRO A 156 -16.01 -4.41 -34.54
C PRO A 156 -14.59 -3.86 -34.63
N ASN A 157 -14.00 -3.85 -35.83
CA ASN A 157 -12.85 -2.99 -36.15
C ASN A 157 -13.37 -1.54 -36.13
N ALA A 158 -13.63 -1.01 -34.93
CA ALA A 158 -14.02 0.38 -34.79
C ALA A 158 -12.78 1.25 -35.10
N PRO A 159 -12.91 2.31 -35.93
CA PRO A 159 -11.88 3.33 -36.02
C PRO A 159 -11.56 3.84 -34.60
N ALA A 160 -10.30 4.16 -34.36
CA ALA A 160 -9.85 4.63 -33.06
C ALA A 160 -10.81 5.72 -32.57
N PRO A 161 -11.38 5.59 -31.35
CA PRO A 161 -12.29 6.60 -30.85
C PRO A 161 -11.59 7.96 -30.89
N PRO A 162 -12.32 9.07 -31.17
CA PRO A 162 -11.75 10.41 -31.04
C PRO A 162 -11.06 10.52 -29.67
N PRO A 163 -9.92 11.22 -29.58
CA PRO A 163 -9.20 11.35 -28.31
C PRO A 163 -10.21 11.80 -27.25
N SER A 164 -10.46 10.91 -26.30
CA SER A 164 -11.37 11.17 -25.19
C SER A 164 -10.95 12.48 -24.51
N PRO A 165 -11.86 13.18 -23.81
CA PRO A 165 -11.48 14.20 -22.81
C PRO A 165 -10.46 13.70 -21.77
N ALA A 166 -9.98 12.45 -21.87
CA ALA A 166 -8.75 11.88 -21.34
C ALA A 166 -7.51 12.80 -21.34
N ALA A 167 -7.37 13.78 -22.24
CA ALA A 167 -6.30 14.79 -22.12
C ALA A 167 -6.44 15.64 -20.83
N ALA A 168 -7.67 15.95 -20.39
CA ALA A 168 -7.95 16.51 -19.06
C ALA A 168 -7.86 15.47 -17.93
N HIS A 169 -7.85 14.17 -18.26
CA HIS A 169 -7.61 13.09 -17.30
C HIS A 169 -6.11 12.83 -17.05
N GLY A 170 -5.20 13.29 -17.91
CA GLY A 170 -3.74 13.16 -17.69
C GLY A 170 -3.28 13.83 -16.40
N VAL A 171 -3.68 15.09 -16.18
CA VAL A 171 -3.40 15.86 -14.95
C VAL A 171 -4.09 15.25 -13.74
N ARG A 172 -5.32 14.73 -13.91
CA ARG A 172 -6.05 14.00 -12.84
C ARG A 172 -5.41 12.66 -12.50
N ALA A 173 -4.82 11.97 -13.48
CA ALA A 173 -4.15 10.68 -13.32
C ALA A 173 -2.77 10.84 -12.66
N GLU A 174 -2.03 11.90 -12.97
CA GLU A 174 -0.78 12.26 -12.27
C GLU A 174 -1.02 12.59 -10.80
N GLY A 175 -2.00 13.45 -10.51
CA GLY A 175 -2.38 13.77 -9.12
C GLY A 175 -2.78 12.54 -8.31
N ARG A 176 -3.54 11.62 -8.92
CA ARG A 176 -3.96 10.35 -8.29
C ARG A 176 -2.78 9.42 -8.02
N ARG A 177 -1.79 9.31 -8.92
CA ARG A 177 -0.59 8.49 -8.71
C ARG A 177 0.25 8.99 -7.53
N GLY A 178 0.49 10.31 -7.47
CA GLY A 178 1.19 10.93 -6.34
C GLY A 178 0.46 10.70 -5.02
N MET A 179 -0.88 10.78 -5.02
CA MET A 179 -1.70 10.51 -3.84
C MET A 179 -1.59 9.06 -3.38
N VAL A 180 -1.72 8.09 -4.29
CA VAL A 180 -1.58 6.65 -3.95
C VAL A 180 -0.20 6.36 -3.38
N ALA A 181 0.85 6.91 -3.98
CA ALA A 181 2.21 6.77 -3.46
C ALA A 181 2.34 7.31 -2.02
N ALA A 182 1.77 8.48 -1.74
CA ALA A 182 1.76 9.08 -0.41
C ALA A 182 0.98 8.23 0.62
N VAL A 183 -0.21 7.76 0.26
CA VAL A 183 -1.04 6.87 1.10
C VAL A 183 -0.28 5.58 1.42
N LEU A 184 0.28 4.93 0.40
CA LEU A 184 1.06 3.70 0.58
C LEU A 184 2.22 3.91 1.54
N MET A 185 2.97 5.01 1.40
CA MET A 185 4.09 5.32 2.29
C MET A 185 3.64 5.57 3.73
N LEU A 186 2.63 6.41 3.94
CA LEU A 186 2.15 6.77 5.27
C LEU A 186 1.54 5.56 6.00
N LEU A 187 0.70 4.79 5.30
CA LEU A 187 0.05 3.62 5.85
C LEU A 187 1.08 2.52 6.16
N SER A 188 2.04 2.30 5.26
CA SER A 188 3.13 1.35 5.51
C SER A 188 3.99 1.76 6.69
N ALA A 189 4.29 3.06 6.85
CA ALA A 189 5.05 3.56 8.00
C ALA A 189 4.30 3.33 9.32
N ALA A 190 3.01 3.67 9.36
CA ALA A 190 2.17 3.47 10.53
C ALA A 190 2.10 1.98 10.92
N LEU A 191 1.81 1.10 9.95
CA LEU A 191 1.67 -0.33 10.21
C LEU A 191 3.03 -1.00 10.49
N ALA A 192 4.13 -0.53 9.92
CA ALA A 192 5.48 -1.00 10.26
C ALA A 192 5.81 -0.73 11.72
N VAL A 193 5.51 0.47 12.22
CA VAL A 193 5.71 0.84 13.63
C VAL A 193 4.85 -0.02 14.55
N LEU A 194 3.58 -0.20 14.20
CA LEU A 194 2.64 -1.05 14.95
C LEU A 194 3.04 -2.53 14.94
N GLY A 195 3.44 -3.07 13.79
CA GLY A 195 3.94 -4.43 13.65
C GLY A 195 5.27 -4.64 14.38
N ALA A 196 6.15 -3.64 14.34
CA ALA A 196 7.41 -3.66 15.05
C ALA A 196 7.22 -3.81 16.56
N ARG A 197 6.12 -3.34 17.15
CA ARG A 197 5.83 -3.52 18.58
C ARG A 197 5.52 -4.97 18.98
N GLY A 198 5.10 -5.82 18.03
CA GLY A 198 4.90 -7.27 18.22
C GLY A 198 3.70 -7.69 19.08
N THR A 199 3.00 -6.74 19.73
CA THR A 199 1.74 -6.98 20.44
C THR A 199 0.86 -5.77 20.21
N LEU A 200 -0.21 -5.95 19.43
CA LEU A 200 -1.29 -4.97 19.36
C LEU A 200 -2.29 -5.32 20.45
N ARG A 201 -2.69 -4.34 21.25
CA ARG A 201 -3.83 -4.49 22.14
C ARG A 201 -5.09 -4.66 21.29
N ALA A 202 -6.12 -5.34 21.81
CA ALA A 202 -7.39 -5.50 21.09
C ALA A 202 -7.95 -4.17 20.57
N ARG A 203 -7.84 -3.10 21.38
CA ARG A 203 -8.21 -1.73 20.98
C ARG A 203 -7.43 -1.23 19.75
N GLU A 204 -6.13 -1.48 19.67
CA GLU A 204 -5.28 -1.04 18.56
C GLU A 204 -5.61 -1.82 17.29
N LEU A 205 -5.90 -3.13 17.42
CA LEU A 205 -6.37 -3.94 16.31
C LEU A 205 -7.71 -3.43 15.76
N VAL A 206 -8.67 -3.13 16.64
CA VAL A 206 -9.97 -2.54 16.25
C VAL A 206 -9.76 -1.21 15.52
N LEU A 207 -8.86 -0.35 16.01
CA LEU A 207 -8.55 0.92 15.35
C LEU A 207 -7.92 0.73 13.96
N VAL A 208 -7.00 -0.24 13.81
CA VAL A 208 -6.41 -0.56 12.49
C VAL A 208 -7.48 -1.08 11.54
N VAL A 209 -8.36 -1.97 11.98
CA VAL A 209 -9.47 -2.49 11.15
C VAL A 209 -10.44 -1.38 10.76
N ALA A 210 -10.85 -0.54 11.72
CA ALA A 210 -11.75 0.57 11.47
C ALA A 210 -11.13 1.59 10.51
N ALA A 211 -9.84 1.89 10.67
CA ALA A 211 -9.10 2.77 9.79
C ALA A 211 -9.00 2.19 8.36
N SER A 212 -8.68 0.90 8.20
CA SER A 212 -8.69 0.25 6.89
C SER A 212 -10.05 0.35 6.20
N GLY A 213 -11.15 0.13 6.94
CA GLY A 213 -12.51 0.31 6.40
C GLY A 213 -12.81 1.76 6.00
N ALA A 214 -12.41 2.73 6.82
CA ALA A 214 -12.56 4.16 6.52
C ALA A 214 -11.73 4.60 5.30
N GLU A 215 -10.53 4.04 5.12
CA GLU A 215 -9.67 4.33 3.98
C GLU A 215 -10.28 3.80 2.68
N ILE A 216 -10.77 2.56 2.68
CA ILE A 216 -11.51 1.97 1.55
C ILE A 216 -12.71 2.86 1.19
N LEU A 217 -13.50 3.27 2.17
CA LEU A 217 -14.64 4.16 1.94
C LEU A 217 -14.20 5.50 1.33
N THR A 218 -13.09 6.07 1.82
CA THR A 218 -12.55 7.34 1.31
C THR A 218 -12.13 7.22 -0.15
N PHE A 219 -11.48 6.12 -0.53
CA PHE A 219 -11.15 5.82 -1.92
C PHE A 219 -12.39 5.74 -2.81
N HIS A 220 -13.47 5.09 -2.35
CA HIS A 220 -14.74 5.04 -3.08
C HIS A 220 -15.39 6.41 -3.22
N LEU A 221 -15.38 7.24 -2.17
CA LEU A 221 -15.94 8.60 -2.23
C LEU A 221 -15.17 9.49 -3.20
N VAL A 222 -13.84 9.40 -3.22
CA VAL A 222 -13.01 10.14 -4.18
C VAL A 222 -13.23 9.61 -5.61
N ALA A 223 -13.35 8.29 -5.79
CA ALA A 223 -13.64 7.69 -7.09
C ALA A 223 -14.99 8.15 -7.65
N ALA A 224 -16.01 8.28 -6.79
CA ALA A 224 -17.34 8.79 -7.13
C ALA A 224 -17.41 10.33 -7.27
N GLY A 225 -16.30 11.05 -7.11
CA GLY A 225 -16.27 12.52 -7.14
C GLY A 225 -17.02 13.19 -5.98
N ARG A 226 -17.32 12.45 -4.91
CA ARG A 226 -18.03 12.91 -3.70
C ARG A 226 -17.08 13.51 -2.64
N ALA A 227 -15.77 13.34 -2.81
CA ALA A 227 -14.74 13.86 -1.91
C ALA A 227 -13.50 14.34 -2.70
N PRO A 228 -12.75 15.32 -2.16
CA PRO A 228 -11.51 15.78 -2.78
C PRO A 228 -10.36 14.78 -2.57
N LEU A 229 -9.42 14.70 -3.51
CA LEU A 229 -8.34 13.70 -3.50
C LEU A 229 -7.48 13.70 -2.21
N TRP A 230 -7.29 14.85 -1.56
CA TRP A 230 -6.50 14.96 -0.33
C TRP A 230 -7.13 14.25 0.87
N SER A 231 -8.43 13.91 0.82
CA SER A 231 -9.09 13.20 1.93
C SER A 231 -8.48 11.82 2.17
N CYS A 232 -7.88 11.19 1.16
CA CYS A 232 -7.15 9.92 1.29
C CYS A 232 -5.94 10.02 2.25
N LEU A 233 -5.46 11.22 2.59
CA LEU A 233 -4.34 11.39 3.53
C LEU A 233 -4.79 11.38 5.00
N VAL A 234 -6.09 11.56 5.27
CA VAL A 234 -6.59 11.74 6.64
C VAL A 234 -6.38 10.47 7.47
N VAL A 235 -6.81 9.31 6.97
CA VAL A 235 -6.71 8.06 7.73
C VAL A 235 -5.25 7.62 7.92
N PRO A 236 -4.37 7.62 6.89
CA PRO A 236 -2.97 7.29 7.06
C PRO A 236 -2.25 8.23 8.05
N ALA A 237 -2.57 9.52 8.03
CA ALA A 237 -2.00 10.49 8.97
C ALA A 237 -2.43 10.22 10.43
N LEU A 238 -3.72 9.91 10.65
CA LEU A 238 -4.23 9.54 11.97
C LEU A 238 -3.59 8.25 12.49
N LEU A 239 -3.48 7.23 11.64
CA LEU A 239 -2.80 5.98 11.98
C LEU A 239 -1.32 6.21 12.30
N LEU A 240 -0.63 7.05 11.54
CA LEU A 240 0.77 7.39 11.81
C LEU A 240 0.92 8.15 13.14
N GLY A 241 0.01 9.08 13.45
CA GLY A 241 -0.03 9.77 14.73
C GLY A 241 -0.25 8.83 15.91
N LEU A 242 -1.17 7.86 15.77
CA LEU A 242 -1.37 6.81 16.76
C LEU A 242 -0.12 5.94 16.91
N ALA A 243 0.47 5.50 15.80
CA ALA A 243 1.67 4.69 15.80
C ALA A 243 2.84 5.43 16.47
N ALA A 244 3.04 6.71 16.18
CA ALA A 244 4.05 7.56 16.81
C ALA A 244 3.80 7.72 18.32
N ARG A 245 2.56 7.96 18.74
CA ARG A 245 2.20 8.03 20.16
C ARG A 245 2.52 6.72 20.87
N VAL A 246 2.13 5.58 20.28
CA VAL A 246 2.45 4.26 20.81
C VAL A 246 3.96 4.10 20.90
N PHE A 247 4.69 4.42 19.83
CA PHE A 247 6.14 4.28 19.70
C PHE A 247 6.93 5.10 20.73
N LEU A 248 6.47 6.30 21.05
CA LEU A 248 7.09 7.22 22.00
C LEU A 248 6.66 6.99 23.46
N ALA A 249 5.52 6.32 23.69
CA ALA A 249 5.06 6.06 25.05
C ALA A 249 6.06 5.17 25.82
N PRO A 250 6.47 5.58 27.04
CA PRO A 250 7.31 4.74 27.89
C PRO A 250 6.57 3.45 28.24
N ARG A 251 7.27 2.31 28.19
CA ARG A 251 6.71 1.04 28.67
C ARG A 251 6.57 1.14 30.19
N GLN A 252 5.34 1.31 30.66
CA GLN A 252 5.03 1.12 32.07
C GLN A 252 5.11 -0.40 32.35
N GLY A 253 6.16 -0.83 33.08
CA GLY A 253 6.25 -2.19 33.62
C GLY A 253 7.27 -3.13 32.96
N ALA A 254 8.49 -2.67 32.67
CA ALA A 254 9.63 -3.55 32.41
C ALA A 254 10.72 -3.31 33.45
#